data_AF-A0A1H8FVK8-F1
#
_entry.id   AF-A0A1H8FVK8-F1
#
_cell.length_a   1.000
_cell.length_b   1.000
_cell.length_c   1.000
_cell.angle_alpha   90.00
_cell.angle_beta   90.00
_cell.angle_gamma   90.00
#
_symmetry.space_group_name_H-M   'P 1'
#
loop_
_entity.id
_entity.type
_entity.pdbx_description
1 polymer ?
#
loop_
_entity_poly.entity_id
_entity_poly.type
_entity_poly.pdbx_seq_one_letter_code
_entity_poly.pdbx_strand_id
1 'polypeptide(L)'
;GICNGFQALIKLGLVPFGDIQELTPENPTLTYNEIGRHVSCMVETKVVSNLSPWFNNVKVGDIHTIAVSHGEGRFCASPEVLAQLKANGQIATQYVNANGDTSMDIEVNPNGSVWAIEGITSPDGRILGKMGHSERIGKYVAKNVPGAKDQKLFEAGVAYFK
;
A
#
# COMPACT_ATOMS: atom_id res chain seq x y z
N GLY A 1 1.33 -9.45 -0.49
CA GLY A 1 2.21 -9.20 -1.65
C GLY A 1 2.81 -7.82 -1.53
N ILE A 2 4.14 -7.72 -1.52
CA ILE A 2 4.88 -6.45 -1.44
C ILE A 2 5.52 -6.14 -2.80
N CYS A 3 5.40 -4.90 -3.27
CA CYS A 3 5.93 -4.40 -4.54
C CYS A 3 5.50 -5.30 -5.72
N ASN A 4 6.41 -6.04 -6.37
CA ASN A 4 6.06 -6.99 -7.44
C ASN A 4 5.03 -8.05 -6.99
N GLY A 5 5.03 -8.43 -5.71
CA GLY A 5 4.02 -9.32 -5.17
C GLY A 5 2.63 -8.69 -5.15
N PHE A 6 2.51 -7.37 -5.00
CA PHE A 6 1.22 -6.68 -5.16
C PHE A 6 0.79 -6.69 -6.63
N GLN A 7 1.70 -6.36 -7.55
CA GLN A 7 1.44 -6.40 -9.00
C GLN A 7 0.95 -7.77 -9.48
N ALA A 8 1.52 -8.86 -8.96
CA ALA A 8 1.05 -10.20 -9.28
C ALA A 8 -0.35 -10.46 -8.73
N LEU A 9 -0.58 -10.22 -7.43
CA LEU A 9 -1.84 -10.55 -6.79
C LEU A 9 -3.03 -9.69 -7.26
N ILE A 10 -2.79 -8.41 -7.59
CA ILE A 10 -3.84 -7.54 -8.15
C ILE A 10 -4.25 -8.02 -9.55
N LYS A 11 -3.28 -8.47 -10.38
CA LYS A 11 -3.53 -9.01 -11.72
C LYS A 11 -4.18 -10.40 -11.73
N LEU A 12 -4.35 -11.02 -10.56
CA LEU A 12 -5.11 -12.25 -10.38
C LEU A 12 -6.52 -12.00 -9.83
N GLY A 13 -6.85 -10.77 -9.43
CA GLY A 13 -8.12 -10.46 -8.75
C GLY A 13 -8.11 -10.71 -7.23
N LEU A 14 -7.09 -11.41 -6.71
CA LEU A 14 -7.00 -11.80 -5.31
C LEU A 14 -7.05 -10.64 -4.32
N VAL A 15 -6.36 -9.54 -4.61
CA VAL A 15 -6.33 -8.37 -3.71
C VAL A 15 -7.63 -7.54 -3.79
N PRO A 16 -8.15 -7.16 -4.97
CA PRO A 16 -9.37 -6.36 -5.01
C PRO A 16 -10.64 -7.15 -4.64
N PHE A 17 -10.71 -8.44 -4.98
CA PHE A 17 -11.94 -9.23 -4.90
C PHE A 17 -11.89 -10.39 -3.91
N GLY A 18 -10.70 -10.79 -3.45
CA GLY A 18 -10.53 -11.92 -2.53
C GLY A 18 -10.50 -13.30 -3.19
N ASP A 19 -10.69 -13.37 -4.51
CA ASP A 19 -10.70 -14.61 -5.29
C ASP A 19 -10.01 -14.40 -6.65
N ILE A 20 -9.61 -15.50 -7.28
CA ILE A 20 -9.06 -15.49 -8.64
C ILE A 20 -10.20 -15.27 -9.63
N GLN A 21 -10.06 -14.25 -10.48
CA GLN A 21 -11.04 -13.98 -11.53
C GLN A 21 -10.38 -13.38 -12.77
N GLU A 22 -11.05 -13.54 -13.92
CA GLU A 22 -10.66 -12.84 -15.14
C GLU A 22 -10.80 -11.33 -14.93
N LEU A 23 -9.78 -10.58 -15.35
CA LEU A 23 -9.75 -9.14 -15.20
C LEU A 23 -10.11 -8.44 -16.51
N THR A 24 -10.86 -7.36 -16.38
CA THR A 24 -11.19 -6.44 -17.46
C THR A 24 -10.41 -5.12 -17.30
N PRO A 25 -10.32 -4.28 -18.34
CA PRO A 25 -9.66 -2.98 -18.26
C PRO A 25 -10.21 -2.03 -17.19
N GLU A 26 -11.45 -2.27 -16.73
CA GLU A 26 -12.12 -1.47 -15.70
C GLU A 26 -11.70 -1.86 -14.27
N ASN A 27 -11.01 -2.99 -14.10
CA ASN A 27 -10.56 -3.44 -12.78
C ASN A 27 -9.37 -2.61 -12.26
N PRO A 28 -9.25 -2.47 -10.92
CA PRO A 28 -8.12 -1.76 -10.34
C PRO A 28 -6.81 -2.46 -10.69
N THR A 29 -5.77 -1.68 -10.96
CA THR A 29 -4.47 -2.21 -11.38
C THR A 29 -3.31 -1.34 -10.92
N LEU A 30 -2.11 -1.86 -11.11
CA LEU A 30 -0.85 -1.12 -10.97
C LEU A 30 -0.22 -0.93 -12.35
N THR A 31 0.21 0.29 -12.65
CA THR A 31 0.82 0.65 -13.94
C THR A 31 2.01 1.59 -13.75
N TYR A 32 2.60 2.04 -14.87
CA TYR A 32 3.72 2.97 -14.91
C TYR A 32 3.48 4.17 -13.99
N ASN A 33 4.51 4.50 -13.22
CA ASN A 33 4.53 5.73 -12.44
C ASN A 33 4.29 6.94 -13.35
N GLU A 34 3.57 7.95 -12.87
CA GLU A 34 3.27 9.16 -13.66
C GLU A 34 4.55 9.90 -14.09
N ILE A 35 5.62 9.80 -13.31
CA ILE A 35 6.93 10.39 -13.60
C ILE A 35 7.67 9.70 -14.76
N GLY A 36 7.15 8.60 -15.31
CA GLY A 36 7.74 7.86 -16.43
C GLY A 36 9.07 7.16 -16.12
N ARG A 37 9.46 7.05 -14.85
CA ARG A 37 10.72 6.46 -14.40
C ARG A 37 10.60 5.73 -13.06
N HIS A 38 11.63 4.96 -12.73
CA HIS A 38 11.76 4.27 -11.46
C HIS A 38 11.86 5.24 -10.28
N VAL A 39 11.10 4.99 -9.21
CA VAL A 39 11.19 5.69 -7.92
C VAL A 39 12.01 4.82 -6.98
N SER A 40 13.00 5.42 -6.31
CA SER A 40 13.78 4.79 -5.24
C SER A 40 14.04 5.79 -4.12
N CYS A 41 13.17 5.84 -3.12
CA CYS A 41 13.28 6.80 -2.02
C CYS A 41 12.59 6.27 -0.75
N MET A 42 12.64 7.07 0.32
CA MET A 42 11.82 6.87 1.51
C MET A 42 10.60 7.77 1.40
N VAL A 43 9.44 7.24 1.75
CA VAL A 43 8.16 7.95 1.75
C VAL A 43 7.48 7.81 3.10
N GLU A 44 6.54 8.69 3.39
CA GLU A 44 5.66 8.54 4.54
C GLU A 44 4.35 7.90 4.09
N THR A 45 3.93 6.85 4.81
CA THR A 45 2.65 6.18 4.59
C THR A 45 1.84 6.20 5.88
N LYS A 46 0.57 6.56 5.79
CA LYS A 46 -0.38 6.54 6.90
C LYS A 46 -1.25 5.30 6.81
N VAL A 47 -1.46 4.62 7.94
CA VAL A 47 -2.49 3.58 8.07
C VAL A 47 -3.86 4.25 8.11
N VAL A 48 -4.72 3.96 7.14
CA VAL A 48 -6.07 4.56 7.05
C VAL A 48 -7.19 3.54 7.26
N SER A 49 -6.87 2.26 7.22
CA SER A 49 -7.72 1.17 7.68
C SER A 49 -6.86 0.11 8.37
N ASN A 50 -7.34 -0.39 9.51
CA ASN A 50 -6.74 -1.51 10.23
C ASN A 50 -7.71 -2.70 10.37
N LEU A 51 -8.70 -2.81 9.48
CA LEU A 51 -9.65 -3.94 9.45
C LEU A 51 -8.98 -5.27 9.08
N SER A 52 -7.83 -5.20 8.42
CA SER A 52 -7.07 -6.37 8.02
C SER A 52 -6.18 -6.87 9.16
N PRO A 53 -6.09 -8.20 9.38
CA PRO A 53 -5.23 -8.78 10.40
C PRO A 53 -3.75 -8.42 10.25
N TRP A 54 -3.31 -8.06 9.04
CA TRP A 54 -1.94 -7.56 8.80
C TRP A 54 -1.63 -6.27 9.57
N PHE A 55 -2.64 -5.47 9.93
CA PHE A 55 -2.49 -4.19 10.62
C PHE A 55 -2.97 -4.22 12.08
N ASN A 56 -3.20 -5.39 12.68
CA ASN A 56 -3.72 -5.53 14.06
C ASN A 56 -2.81 -4.90 15.13
N ASN A 57 -1.51 -4.77 14.86
CA ASN A 57 -0.53 -4.26 15.81
C ASN A 57 -0.24 -2.75 15.67
N VAL A 58 -0.98 -2.06 14.80
CA VAL A 58 -0.88 -0.62 14.55
C VAL A 58 -2.27 0.02 14.58
N LYS A 59 -2.34 1.35 14.65
CA LYS A 59 -3.57 2.12 14.72
C LYS A 59 -3.80 2.93 13.46
N VAL A 60 -5.07 3.17 13.14
CA VAL A 60 -5.44 4.17 12.14
C VAL A 60 -4.86 5.52 12.54
N GLY A 61 -4.18 6.17 11.60
CA GLY A 61 -3.45 7.42 11.82
C GLY A 61 -1.94 7.24 12.02
N ASP A 62 -1.45 6.03 12.31
CA ASP A 62 -0.01 5.79 12.45
C ASP A 62 0.72 6.06 11.13
N ILE A 63 1.77 6.88 11.19
CA ILE A 63 2.62 7.24 10.05
C ILE A 63 3.93 6.47 10.14
N HIS A 64 4.33 5.88 9.01
CA HIS A 64 5.55 5.11 8.89
C HIS A 64 6.37 5.57 7.70
N THR A 65 7.69 5.68 7.90
CA THR A 65 8.68 5.97 6.87
C THR A 65 9.11 4.67 6.20
N ILE A 66 8.62 4.44 4.98
CA ILE A 66 8.74 3.18 4.25
C ILE A 66 9.61 3.39 3.01
N ALA A 67 10.43 2.40 2.67
CA ALA A 67 11.20 2.40 1.43
C ALA A 67 10.31 2.04 0.24
N VAL A 68 10.42 2.75 -0.86
CA VAL A 68 9.78 2.42 -2.15
C VAL A 68 10.83 2.22 -3.24
N SER A 69 10.56 1.30 -4.16
CA SER A 69 11.53 0.89 -5.20
C SER A 69 10.78 0.22 -6.36
N HIS A 70 10.21 1.03 -7.27
CA HIS A 70 9.41 0.51 -8.38
C HIS A 70 9.30 1.49 -9.57
N GLY A 71 9.12 0.94 -10.78
CA GLY A 71 8.77 1.69 -12.00
C GLY A 71 7.28 1.67 -12.35
N GLU A 72 6.55 0.69 -11.81
CA GLU A 72 5.14 0.41 -12.13
C GLU A 72 4.30 0.26 -10.86
N GLY A 73 4.35 1.27 -9.98
CA GLY A 73 3.68 1.23 -8.68
C GLY A 73 2.41 2.09 -8.59
N ARG A 74 1.99 2.70 -9.70
CA ARG A 74 0.85 3.62 -9.72
C ARG A 74 -0.46 2.85 -9.62
N PHE A 75 -1.19 3.03 -8.53
CA PHE A 75 -2.53 2.50 -8.38
C PHE A 75 -3.54 3.31 -9.18
N CYS A 76 -4.30 2.61 -10.04
CA CYS A 76 -5.33 3.17 -10.90
C CYS A 76 -6.62 2.36 -10.75
N ALA A 77 -7.75 3.07 -10.64
CA ALA A 77 -9.08 2.50 -10.54
C ALA A 77 -10.13 3.54 -10.95
N SER A 78 -11.32 3.11 -11.36
CA SER A 78 -12.43 4.02 -11.65
C SER A 78 -12.98 4.67 -10.37
N PRO A 79 -13.67 5.82 -10.45
CA PRO A 79 -14.33 6.45 -9.30
C PRO A 79 -15.27 5.51 -8.53
N GLU A 80 -15.99 4.64 -9.25
CA GLU A 80 -16.92 3.66 -8.68
C GLU A 80 -16.18 2.62 -7.85
N VAL A 81 -15.09 2.06 -8.40
CA VAL A 81 -14.22 1.11 -7.70
C VAL A 81 -13.58 1.76 -6.47
N LEU A 82 -13.11 3.00 -6.58
CA LEU A 82 -12.52 3.73 -5.46
C LEU A 82 -13.53 3.96 -4.33
N ALA A 83 -14.77 4.32 -4.67
CA ALA A 83 -15.85 4.48 -3.70
C ALA A 83 -16.15 3.14 -2.99
N GLN A 84 -16.18 2.02 -3.73
CA GLN A 84 -16.38 0.69 -3.17
C GLN A 84 -15.24 0.28 -2.23
N LEU A 85 -13.98 0.43 -2.66
CA LEU A 85 -12.81 0.12 -1.83
C LEU A 85 -12.80 0.93 -0.53
N LYS A 86 -13.19 2.21 -0.59
CA LYS A 86 -13.31 3.06 0.59
C LYS A 86 -14.45 2.61 1.51
N ALA A 87 -15.63 2.34 0.96
CA ALA A 87 -16.79 1.90 1.73
C ALA A 87 -16.52 0.58 2.46
N ASN A 88 -15.77 -0.32 1.83
CA ASN A 88 -15.37 -1.61 2.39
C ASN A 88 -14.16 -1.51 3.35
N GLY A 89 -13.55 -0.33 3.51
CA GLY A 89 -12.33 -0.16 4.29
C GLY A 89 -11.13 -0.93 3.73
N GLN A 90 -11.12 -1.23 2.43
CA GLN A 90 -10.06 -1.97 1.76
C GLN A 90 -8.82 -1.12 1.48
N ILE A 91 -8.95 0.21 1.47
CA ILE A 91 -7.80 1.12 1.39
C ILE A 91 -7.07 1.06 2.73
N ALA A 92 -5.91 0.42 2.76
CA ALA A 92 -5.18 0.15 4.00
C ALA A 92 -4.19 1.27 4.32
N THR A 93 -3.45 1.73 3.31
CA THR A 93 -2.39 2.73 3.48
C THR A 93 -2.36 3.74 2.34
N GLN A 94 -2.05 4.99 2.68
CA GLN A 94 -1.92 6.09 1.73
C GLN A 94 -0.59 6.81 1.91
N TYR A 95 -0.03 7.33 0.82
CA TYR A 95 1.09 8.27 0.86
C TYR A 95 0.64 9.59 1.50
N VAL A 96 1.48 10.14 2.38
CA VAL A 96 1.19 11.37 3.12
C VAL A 96 2.45 12.24 3.24
N ASN A 97 2.26 13.52 3.50
CA ASN A 97 3.33 14.40 3.94
C ASN A 97 3.61 14.23 5.45
N ALA A 98 4.56 15.00 5.96
CA ALA A 98 4.98 14.96 7.38
C ALA A 98 3.88 15.35 8.38
N ASN A 99 2.83 16.04 7.92
CA ASN A 99 1.66 16.38 8.73
C ASN A 99 0.59 15.27 8.72
N GLY A 100 0.79 14.23 7.91
CA GLY A 100 -0.15 13.13 7.73
C GLY A 100 -1.22 13.39 6.69
N ASP A 101 -1.10 14.44 5.87
CA ASP A 101 -2.07 14.76 4.81
C ASP A 101 -1.68 14.12 3.48
N THR A 102 -2.67 13.58 2.77
CA THR A 102 -2.47 13.06 1.42
C THR A 102 -2.30 14.21 0.43
N SER A 103 -1.45 14.03 -0.57
CA SER A 103 -1.33 14.95 -1.69
C SER A 103 -1.09 14.18 -2.99
N MET A 104 -1.48 14.77 -4.11
CA MET A 104 -1.10 14.30 -5.45
C MET A 104 0.22 14.89 -5.93
N ASP A 105 0.85 15.76 -5.12
CA ASP A 105 2.21 16.22 -5.37
C ASP A 105 3.19 15.04 -5.34
N ILE A 106 4.12 15.03 -6.30
CA ILE A 106 5.18 14.04 -6.44
C ILE A 106 6.06 13.90 -5.18
N GLU A 107 6.23 14.98 -4.40
CA GLU A 107 7.00 14.93 -3.16
C GLU A 107 6.35 14.02 -2.10
N VAL A 108 5.03 13.88 -2.16
CA VAL A 108 4.23 13.05 -1.25
C VAL A 108 3.91 11.70 -1.89
N ASN A 109 3.36 11.74 -3.10
CA ASN A 109 2.89 10.58 -3.86
C ASN A 109 3.78 10.42 -5.10
N PRO A 110 4.97 9.79 -4.96
CA PRO A 110 6.01 9.82 -5.99
C PRO A 110 5.66 9.04 -7.26
N ASN A 111 4.57 8.28 -7.23
CA ASN A 111 4.16 7.43 -8.34
C ASN A 111 2.84 7.84 -8.99
N GLY A 112 2.16 8.86 -8.45
CA GLY A 112 0.90 9.38 -8.99
C GLY A 112 -0.30 8.44 -8.77
N SER A 113 -0.27 7.61 -7.72
CA SER A 113 -1.38 6.71 -7.40
C SER A 113 -2.64 7.50 -7.10
N VAL A 114 -3.77 7.09 -7.68
CA VAL A 114 -5.06 7.77 -7.46
C VAL A 114 -5.41 7.71 -5.98
N TRP A 115 -5.89 8.84 -5.43
CA TRP A 115 -6.17 9.03 -4.00
C TRP A 115 -4.96 8.77 -3.10
N ALA A 116 -3.73 8.91 -3.62
CA ALA A 116 -2.50 8.59 -2.91
C ALA A 116 -2.49 7.16 -2.31
N ILE A 117 -3.25 6.22 -2.91
CA ILE A 117 -3.34 4.84 -2.43
C ILE A 117 -2.00 4.16 -2.62
N GLU A 118 -1.47 3.60 -1.54
CA GLU A 118 -0.19 2.90 -1.54
C GLU A 118 -0.38 1.38 -1.31
N GLY A 119 -1.43 1.00 -0.57
CA GLY A 119 -1.76 -0.39 -0.31
C GLY A 119 -3.25 -0.59 -0.06
N ILE A 120 -3.75 -1.74 -0.51
CA ILE A 120 -5.14 -2.16 -0.33
C ILE A 120 -5.20 -3.63 0.15
N THR A 121 -6.38 -4.07 0.57
CA THR A 121 -6.63 -5.43 1.06
C THR A 121 -7.81 -6.08 0.36
N SER A 122 -7.89 -7.41 0.41
CA SER A 122 -9.09 -8.17 0.02
C SER A 122 -10.30 -7.75 0.84
N PRO A 123 -11.53 -7.99 0.34
CA PRO A 123 -12.74 -7.66 1.08
C PRO A 123 -12.81 -8.29 2.48
N ASP A 124 -12.21 -9.47 2.66
CA ASP A 124 -12.10 -10.15 3.95
C ASP A 124 -10.84 -9.77 4.76
N GLY A 125 -10.02 -8.85 4.24
CA GLY A 125 -8.79 -8.35 4.84
C GLY A 125 -7.60 -9.32 4.82
N ARG A 126 -7.76 -10.58 4.41
CA ARG A 126 -6.72 -11.61 4.54
C ARG A 126 -5.57 -11.46 3.55
N ILE A 127 -5.80 -10.83 2.40
CA ILE A 127 -4.80 -10.65 1.36
C ILE A 127 -4.41 -9.17 1.32
N LEU A 128 -3.16 -8.87 1.64
CA LEU A 128 -2.61 -7.51 1.57
C LEU A 128 -1.82 -7.31 0.26
N GLY A 129 -2.09 -6.23 -0.46
CA GLY A 129 -1.26 -5.72 -1.55
C GLY A 129 -0.70 -4.35 -1.18
N LYS A 130 0.63 -4.18 -1.22
CA LYS A 130 1.30 -2.93 -0.82
C LYS A 130 2.53 -2.65 -1.68
N MET A 131 2.78 -1.39 -2.06
CA MET A 131 3.97 -1.02 -2.86
C MET A 131 5.22 -0.75 -2.02
N GLY A 132 5.05 -0.19 -0.83
CA GLY A 132 6.11 0.07 0.13
C GLY A 132 6.69 -1.20 0.71
N HIS A 133 8.02 -1.22 0.81
CA HIS A 133 8.80 -2.34 1.29
C HIS A 133 8.92 -2.33 2.82
N SER A 134 7.85 -2.75 3.49
CA SER A 134 7.84 -2.90 4.96
C SER A 134 8.85 -3.95 5.47
N GLU A 135 9.34 -4.83 4.59
CA GLU A 135 10.37 -5.83 4.90
C GLU A 135 11.80 -5.28 4.81
N ARG A 136 12.03 -4.12 4.16
CA ARG A 136 13.37 -3.51 4.03
C ARG A 136 13.75 -2.75 5.30
N ILE A 137 13.75 -3.44 6.42
CA ILE A 137 14.11 -2.93 7.75
C ILE A 137 15.18 -3.83 8.39
N GLY A 138 15.98 -3.27 9.30
CA GLY A 138 17.01 -4.02 9.99
C GLY A 138 17.90 -3.12 10.84
N LYS A 139 18.70 -3.72 11.73
CA LYS A 139 19.53 -3.01 12.73
C LYS A 139 20.39 -1.87 12.17
N TYR A 140 20.86 -2.01 10.94
CA TYR A 140 21.74 -1.05 10.27
C TYR A 140 21.16 -0.49 8.96
N VAL A 141 19.89 -0.79 8.66
CA VAL A 141 19.21 -0.34 7.44
C VAL A 141 18.55 1.02 7.71
N ALA A 142 18.78 2.00 6.83
CA ALA A 142 18.19 3.34 6.91
C ALA A 142 18.34 4.01 8.30
N LYS A 143 19.44 3.73 9.01
CA LYS A 143 19.68 4.18 10.39
C LYS A 143 19.68 5.72 10.53
N ASN A 144 20.09 6.42 9.47
CA ASN A 144 20.14 7.88 9.40
C ASN A 144 18.85 8.52 8.87
N VAL A 145 17.84 7.72 8.52
CA VAL A 145 16.52 8.23 8.10
C VAL A 145 15.64 8.29 9.35
N PRO A 146 14.99 9.42 9.66
CA PRO A 146 14.06 9.51 10.80
C PRO A 146 12.78 8.70 10.56
N GLY A 147 11.89 8.69 11.56
CA GLY A 147 10.56 8.08 11.49
C GLY A 147 10.51 6.58 11.75
N ALA A 148 9.32 6.11 12.16
CA ALA A 148 9.04 4.70 12.44
C ALA A 148 9.03 3.89 11.13
N LYS A 149 9.78 2.80 11.06
CA LYS A 149 9.90 1.97 9.83
C LYS A 149 9.10 0.68 9.91
N ASP A 150 8.83 0.23 11.13
CA ASP A 150 8.20 -1.06 11.37
C ASP A 150 6.70 -0.90 11.54
N GLN A 151 5.95 -1.46 10.59
CA GLN A 151 4.48 -1.54 10.61
C GLN A 151 3.97 -2.78 11.35
N LYS A 152 4.87 -3.61 11.91
CA LYS A 152 4.58 -4.84 12.64
C LYS A 152 3.75 -5.86 11.85
N LEU A 153 3.77 -5.76 10.51
CA LEU A 153 2.95 -6.60 9.63
C LEU A 153 3.20 -8.08 9.84
N PHE A 154 4.47 -8.47 9.96
CA PHE A 154 4.86 -9.87 10.10
C PHE A 154 4.48 -10.44 11.48
N GLU A 155 4.67 -9.65 12.54
CA GLU A 155 4.24 -10.03 13.89
C GLU A 155 2.71 -10.19 13.96
N ALA A 156 1.98 -9.26 13.36
CA ALA A 156 0.51 -9.30 13.29
C ALA A 156 0.03 -10.51 12.47
N GLY A 157 0.66 -10.78 11.32
CA GLY A 157 0.37 -11.94 10.49
C GLY A 157 0.62 -13.28 11.20
N VAL A 158 1.72 -13.39 11.97
CA VAL A 158 1.98 -14.59 12.78
C VAL A 158 0.97 -14.73 13.92
N ALA A 159 0.61 -13.63 14.58
CA ALA A 159 -0.35 -13.66 15.68
C ALA A 159 -1.76 -14.04 15.23
N TYR A 160 -2.15 -13.73 13.98
CA TYR A 160 -3.46 -14.08 13.43
C TYR A 160 -3.74 -15.59 13.38
N PHE A 161 -2.71 -16.42 13.25
CA PHE A 161 -2.85 -17.89 13.17
C PHE A 161 -2.70 -18.61 14.51
N LYS A 162 -2.48 -17.88 15.61
CA LYS A 162 -2.42 -18.44 16.97
C LYS A 162 -3.79 -18.38 17.63
#